data_AF-A0A0H5Q1B6-F1
#
_entry.id   AF-A0A0H5Q1B6-F1
#
_cell.length_a   1.000
_cell.length_b   1.000
_cell.length_c   1.000
_cell.angle_alpha   90.00
_cell.angle_beta   90.00
_cell.angle_gamma   90.00
#
_symmetry.space_group_name_H-M   'P 1'
#
loop_
_entity.id
_entity.type
_entity.pdbx_description
1 polymer ?
#
loop_
_entity_poly.entity_id
_entity_poly.type
_entity_poly.pdbx_seq_one_letter_code
_entity_poly.pdbx_strand_id
1 'polypeptide(L)'
;MPHPIYGPPSHKLESVTMSLILPQQRNGFSTLLEVHGRASTCRTDLWSYRETWTETEQRALLEPCDQVHWLAQIACQDRPSSQEALAHSLSPTAWEEVPLPF
;
A
#
# COMPACT_ATOMS: atom_id res chain seq x y z
N MET A 1 -37.10 14.69 -10.96
CA MET A 1 -35.79 15.18 -10.46
C MET A 1 -35.17 14.05 -9.66
N PRO A 2 -33.96 13.57 -9.97
CA PRO A 2 -33.36 12.51 -9.18
C PRO A 2 -32.95 13.07 -7.81
N HIS A 3 -33.23 12.29 -6.76
CA HIS A 3 -32.99 12.67 -5.37
C HIS A 3 -31.49 12.87 -5.09
N PRO A 4 -31.10 13.86 -4.25
CA PRO A 4 -29.73 13.96 -3.76
C PRO A 4 -29.43 12.74 -2.88
N ILE A 5 -28.45 11.95 -3.29
CA ILE A 5 -27.94 10.82 -2.49
C ILE A 5 -27.22 11.40 -1.28
N TYR A 6 -27.94 11.58 -0.18
CA TYR A 6 -27.35 11.86 1.13
C TYR A 6 -26.95 10.54 1.78
N GLY A 7 -25.80 10.01 1.35
CA GLY A 7 -25.06 8.99 2.07
C GLY A 7 -23.72 9.57 2.54
N PRO A 8 -23.10 9.06 3.62
CA PRO A 8 -21.74 9.44 3.97
C PRO A 8 -20.83 9.18 2.77
N PRO A 9 -19.84 10.05 2.49
CA PRO A 9 -18.92 9.87 1.38
C PRO A 9 -18.30 8.47 1.47
N SER A 10 -18.56 7.64 0.47
CA SER A 10 -17.98 6.31 0.42
C SER A 10 -16.53 6.46 -0.03
N HIS A 11 -15.62 6.57 0.93
CA HIS A 11 -14.18 6.67 0.71
C HIS A 11 -13.61 5.30 0.28
N LYS A 12 -14.10 4.80 -0.87
CA LYS A 12 -13.62 3.56 -1.48
C LYS A 12 -12.39 3.84 -2.33
N LEU A 13 -11.45 2.91 -2.28
CA LEU A 13 -10.31 2.85 -3.18
C LEU A 13 -10.80 2.71 -4.62
N GLU A 14 -10.40 3.62 -5.50
CA GLU A 14 -10.75 3.62 -6.93
C GLU A 14 -9.55 3.21 -7.79
N SER A 15 -8.40 3.84 -7.55
CA SER A 15 -7.19 3.59 -8.33
C SER A 15 -5.96 3.53 -7.43
N VAL A 16 -4.99 2.71 -7.82
CA VAL A 16 -3.67 2.67 -7.20
C VAL A 16 -2.63 3.02 -8.24
N THR A 17 -1.75 3.99 -7.92
CA THR A 17 -0.60 4.34 -8.75
C THR A 17 0.66 3.83 -8.08
N MET A 18 1.47 3.07 -8.82
CA MET A 18 2.75 2.54 -8.36
C MET A 18 3.87 3.07 -9.25
N SER A 19 4.89 3.64 -8.62
CA SER A 19 6.06 4.20 -9.27
C SER A 19 7.31 3.53 -8.72
N LEU A 20 7.97 2.71 -9.54
CA LEU A 20 9.26 2.11 -9.19
C LEU A 20 10.38 2.84 -9.94
N ILE A 21 11.23 3.52 -9.19
CA ILE A 21 12.38 4.26 -9.70
C ILE A 21 13.61 3.37 -9.54
N LEU A 22 14.16 2.94 -10.69
CA LEU A 22 15.33 2.06 -10.73
C LEU A 22 16.63 2.79 -10.37
N PRO A 23 17.70 2.04 -10.00
CA PRO A 23 19.01 2.60 -9.69
C PRO A 23 19.59 3.40 -10.86
N GLN A 24 19.98 4.64 -10.59
CA GLN A 24 20.62 5.53 -11.55
C GLN A 24 21.71 6.35 -10.85
N GLN A 25 22.73 6.80 -11.59
CA GLN A 25 23.79 7.60 -10.99
C GLN A 25 23.25 8.88 -10.29
N ARG A 26 22.19 9.47 -10.83
CA ARG A 26 21.53 10.67 -10.27
C ARG A 26 20.78 10.44 -8.96
N ASN A 27 20.40 9.20 -8.63
CA ASN A 27 19.72 8.85 -7.38
C ASN A 27 20.62 8.06 -6.43
N GLY A 28 21.94 8.12 -6.62
CA GLY A 28 22.90 7.42 -5.78
C GLY A 28 22.79 5.89 -5.86
N PHE A 29 22.33 5.35 -7.00
CA PHE A 29 22.07 3.91 -7.19
C PHE A 29 21.06 3.31 -6.21
N SER A 30 20.14 4.12 -5.70
CA SER A 30 19.03 3.65 -4.87
C SER A 30 17.82 3.26 -5.73
N THR A 31 17.06 2.28 -5.26
CA THR A 31 15.74 1.97 -5.80
C THR A 31 14.68 2.58 -4.88
N LEU A 32 13.67 3.22 -5.45
CA LEU A 32 12.59 3.85 -4.70
C LEU A 32 11.25 3.36 -5.24
N LEU A 33 10.39 2.86 -4.35
CA LEU A 33 9.00 2.55 -4.65
C LEU A 33 8.09 3.56 -3.95
N GLU A 34 7.20 4.18 -4.73
CA GLU A 34 6.14 5.05 -4.24
C GLU A 34 4.79 4.50 -4.71
N VAL A 35 3.84 4.35 -3.79
CA VAL A 35 2.50 3.85 -4.07
C VAL A 35 1.45 4.74 -3.43
N HIS A 36 0.42 5.08 -4.20
CA HIS A 36 -0.67 5.96 -3.78
C HIS A 36 -2.01 5.29 -4.07
N GLY A 37 -2.83 5.12 -3.03
CA GLY A 37 -4.22 4.66 -3.16
C GLY A 37 -5.16 5.85 -3.17
N ARG A 38 -5.90 6.06 -4.26
CA ARG A 38 -6.78 7.22 -4.42
C ARG A 38 -8.25 6.86 -4.22
N ALA A 39 -8.97 7.75 -3.54
CA ALA A 39 -10.40 7.62 -3.31
C ALA A 39 -11.22 7.88 -4.58
N SER A 40 -12.38 7.22 -4.70
CA SER A 40 -13.40 7.50 -5.74
C SER A 40 -13.87 8.95 -5.82
N THR A 41 -13.69 9.73 -4.75
CA THR A 41 -14.01 11.16 -4.73
C THR A 41 -12.93 12.02 -5.38
N CYS A 42 -11.78 11.45 -5.75
CA CYS A 42 -10.62 12.11 -6.35
C CYS A 42 -10.08 13.34 -5.59
N ARG A 43 -10.45 13.53 -4.31
CA ARG A 43 -10.06 14.71 -3.53
C ARG A 43 -8.71 14.56 -2.85
N THR A 44 -8.39 13.37 -2.35
CA THR A 44 -7.15 13.06 -1.64
C THR A 44 -6.75 11.60 -1.86
N ASP A 45 -5.48 11.29 -1.60
CA ASP A 45 -5.06 9.90 -1.42
C ASP A 45 -5.62 9.39 -0.08
N LEU A 46 -6.05 8.12 -0.06
CA LEU A 46 -6.51 7.39 1.14
C LEU A 46 -5.32 6.90 1.97
N TRP A 47 -4.24 6.56 1.28
CA TRP A 47 -3.01 6.07 1.86
C TRP A 47 -1.86 6.25 0.86
N SER A 48 -0.65 6.31 1.41
CA SER A 48 0.59 6.35 0.64
C SER A 48 1.60 5.40 1.26
N TYR A 49 2.38 4.76 0.40
CA TYR A 49 3.48 3.89 0.78
C TYR A 49 4.74 4.34 0.07
N ARG A 50 5.84 4.40 0.80
CA ARG A 50 7.15 4.77 0.25
C ARG A 50 8.22 3.92 0.88
N GLU A 51 9.01 3.26 0.05
CA GLU A 51 10.15 2.46 0.49
C GLU A 51 11.35 2.71 -0.43
N THR A 52 12.55 2.67 0.15
CA THR A 52 13.80 2.90 -0.57
C THR A 52 14.79 1.80 -0.20
N TRP A 53 15.44 1.23 -1.21
CA TRP A 53 16.46 0.22 -1.05
C TRP A 53 17.78 0.71 -1.60
N THR A 54 18.83 0.40 -0.86
CA THR A 54 20.22 0.48 -1.29
C THR A 54 20.60 -0.77 -2.08
N GLU A 55 21.66 -0.69 -2.87
CA GLU A 55 22.19 -1.84 -3.61
C GLU A 55 22.58 -3.00 -2.68
N THR A 56 23.04 -2.69 -1.46
CA THR A 56 23.40 -3.69 -0.44
C THR A 56 22.19 -4.47 0.07
N GLU A 57 21.03 -3.83 0.22
CA GLU A 57 19.79 -4.47 0.67
C GLU A 57 19.21 -5.38 -0.41
N GLN A 58 19.26 -4.96 -1.68
CA GLN A 58 18.83 -5.80 -2.81
C GLN A 58 19.64 -7.09 -2.91
N ARG A 59 20.96 -7.00 -2.71
CA ARG A 59 21.84 -8.19 -2.67
C ARG A 59 21.54 -9.13 -1.49
N ALA A 60 20.84 -8.66 -0.47
CA ALA A 60 20.39 -9.45 0.68
C ALA A 60 19.00 -10.08 0.47
N LEU A 61 18.55 -10.23 -0.79
CA LEU A 61 17.27 -10.81 -1.20
C LEU A 61 16.04 -9.93 -0.87
N LEU A 62 16.22 -8.64 -0.64
CA LEU A 62 15.11 -7.69 -0.56
C LEU A 62 14.79 -7.18 -1.97
N GLU A 63 13.98 -7.95 -2.70
CA GLU A 63 13.60 -7.65 -4.08
C GLU A 63 12.43 -6.65 -4.11
N PRO A 64 12.59 -5.44 -4.69
CA PRO A 64 11.51 -4.45 -4.79
C PRO A 64 10.28 -4.97 -5.55
N CYS A 65 10.48 -5.93 -6.45
CA CYS A 65 9.41 -6.58 -7.20
C CYS A 65 8.44 -7.33 -6.30
N ASP A 66 8.94 -7.96 -5.23
CA ASP A 66 8.09 -8.68 -4.26
C ASP A 66 7.22 -7.67 -3.51
N GLN A 67 7.79 -6.52 -3.15
CA GLN A 67 7.03 -5.46 -2.48
C GLN A 67 5.93 -4.89 -3.38
N VAL A 68 6.22 -4.67 -4.67
CA VAL A 68 5.21 -4.27 -5.65
C VAL A 68 4.10 -5.32 -5.76
N HIS A 69 4.46 -6.61 -5.80
CA HIS A 69 3.50 -7.70 -5.87
C HIS A 69 2.57 -7.71 -4.65
N TRP A 70 3.13 -7.64 -3.43
CA TRP A 70 2.36 -7.60 -2.19
C TRP A 70 1.42 -6.40 -2.12
N LEU A 71 1.90 -5.21 -2.47
CA LEU A 71 1.05 -4.01 -2.49
C LEU A 71 -0.07 -4.11 -3.54
N ALA A 72 0.20 -4.74 -4.69
CA ALA A 72 -0.83 -5.00 -5.69
C ALA A 72 -1.87 -5.99 -5.19
N GLN A 73 -1.44 -7.03 -4.48
CA GLN A 73 -2.32 -8.00 -3.86
C GLN A 73 -3.23 -7.36 -2.80
N ILE A 74 -2.66 -6.59 -1.87
CA ILE A 74 -3.41 -5.86 -0.83
C ILE A 74 -4.43 -4.91 -1.47
N ALA A 75 -4.00 -4.16 -2.50
CA ALA A 75 -4.90 -3.27 -3.23
C ALA A 75 -6.08 -4.00 -3.89
N CYS A 76 -5.85 -5.20 -4.44
CA CYS A 76 -6.88 -5.98 -5.12
C CYS A 76 -7.84 -6.69 -4.15
N GLN A 77 -7.28 -7.30 -3.09
CA GLN A 77 -7.99 -8.17 -2.16
C GLN A 77 -8.63 -7.37 -1.03
N ASP A 78 -7.82 -6.64 -0.26
CA ASP A 78 -8.26 -5.97 0.97
C ASP A 78 -8.85 -4.58 0.69
N ARG A 79 -8.39 -3.92 -0.38
CA ARG A 79 -8.85 -2.58 -0.82
C ARG A 79 -8.86 -1.57 0.33
N PRO A 80 -7.70 -1.34 1.00
CA PRO A 80 -7.65 -0.50 2.18
C PRO A 80 -8.19 0.91 1.90
N SER A 81 -9.10 1.37 2.75
CA SER A 81 -9.72 2.69 2.65
C SER A 81 -9.03 3.77 3.49
N SER A 82 -7.94 3.42 4.19
CA SER A 82 -7.17 4.33 5.05
C SER A 82 -5.74 3.86 5.21
N GLN A 83 -4.87 4.74 5.70
CA GLN A 83 -3.47 4.42 6.04
C GLN A 83 -3.37 3.32 7.10
N GLU A 84 -4.25 3.34 8.11
CA GLU A 84 -4.29 2.33 9.18
C GLU A 84 -4.65 0.94 8.62
N ALA A 85 -5.65 0.87 7.73
CA ALA A 85 -6.03 -0.38 7.08
C ALA A 85 -4.88 -0.96 6.25
N LEU A 86 -4.14 -0.11 5.52
CA LEU A 86 -2.95 -0.53 4.79
C LEU A 86 -1.86 -1.07 5.74
N ALA A 87 -1.61 -0.40 6.86
CA ALA A 87 -0.62 -0.83 7.84
C ALA A 87 -0.94 -2.22 8.42
N HIS A 88 -2.22 -2.49 8.71
CA HIS A 88 -2.68 -3.80 9.15
C HIS A 88 -2.48 -4.89 8.09
N SER A 89 -2.72 -4.60 6.81
CA SER A 89 -2.46 -5.56 5.74
C SER A 89 -0.97 -5.84 5.52
N LEU A 90 -0.10 -4.84 5.74
CA LEU A 90 1.36 -4.98 5.58
C LEU A 90 2.04 -5.66 6.77
N SER A 91 1.45 -5.53 7.97
CA SER A 91 1.95 -6.15 9.20
C SER A 91 0.90 -7.13 9.71
N PRO A 92 0.83 -8.35 9.14
CA PRO A 92 -0.08 -9.35 9.67
C PRO A 92 0.30 -9.59 11.14
N THR A 93 -0.66 -9.34 12.04
CA THR A 93 -0.49 -9.68 13.44
C THR A 93 -0.18 -11.17 13.51
N ALA A 94 0.93 -11.54 14.13
CA ALA A 94 1.19 -12.95 14.42
C ALA A 94 -0.04 -13.51 15.15
N TRP A 95 -0.46 -14.72 14.81
CA TRP A 95 -1.56 -15.38 15.50
C TRP A 95 -1.23 -15.38 17.00
N GLU A 96 -2.06 -14.68 17.79
CA GLU A 96 -1.92 -14.73 19.23
C GLU A 96 -2.29 -16.16 19.69
N GLU A 97 -1.36 -16.85 20.34
CA GLU A 97 -1.68 -18.10 21.06
C GLU A 97 -2.55 -17.74 22.26
N VAL A 98 -3.87 -17.68 22.03
CA VAL A 98 -4.84 -17.53 23.12
C VAL A 98 -5.02 -18.91 23.77
N PRO A 99 -4.63 -19.10 25.05
CA PRO A 99 -4.84 -20.37 25.73
C PRO A 99 -6.34 -20.65 25.84
N LEU A 100 -6.75 -21.84 25.40
CA LEU A 100 -8.14 -22.28 25.52
C LEU A 100 -8.51 -22.37 27.02
N PRO A 101 -9.67 -21.83 27.43
CA PRO A 101 -10.16 -22.04 28.78
C PRO A 101 -10.48 -23.52 28.97
N PHE A 102 -9.80 -24.14 29.94
CA PHE A 102 -10.11 -25.48 30.44
C PHE A 102 -11.37 -25.48 31.31
#